data_AF-A0AAN7NV30-F1
#
_entry.id   AF-A0AAN7NV30-F1
#
_cell.length_a   1.000
_cell.length_b   1.000
_cell.length_c   1.000
_cell.angle_alpha   90.00
_cell.angle_beta   90.00
_cell.angle_gamma   90.00
#
_symmetry.space_group_name_H-M   'P 1'
#
loop_
_entity.id
_entity.type
_entity.pdbx_description
1 polymer ?
#
loop_
_entity_poly.entity_id
_entity_poly.type
_entity_poly.pdbx_seq_one_letter_code
_entity_poly.pdbx_strand_id
1 'polypeptide(L)'
;MLCFLHHPEEELGKNQGPSLLGTLCTGPYLDMEKTTRWFHILVKAAWVFLPWSRHCRLTVLPSRRSCKLWLTNASQSTLLIEMVLGVQQDDSDTFLSIE
;
A
#
# COMPACT_ATOMS: atom_id res chain seq x y z
N MET A 1 -0.11 5.66 -13.80
CA MET A 1 0.59 4.53 -14.46
C MET A 1 -0.46 3.57 -15.03
N LEU A 2 -0.30 3.13 -16.28
CA LEU A 2 -1.15 2.11 -16.87
C LEU A 2 -0.89 0.79 -16.12
N CYS A 3 -1.94 0.18 -15.57
CA CYS A 3 -1.82 -1.09 -14.87
C CYS A 3 -1.65 -2.19 -15.92
N PHE A 4 -0.51 -2.88 -15.90
CA PHE A 4 -0.18 -3.99 -16.80
C PHE A 4 -1.18 -5.16 -16.75
N LEU A 5 -2.04 -5.23 -15.72
CA LEU A 5 -3.11 -6.23 -15.63
C LEU A 5 -4.38 -5.88 -16.39
N HIS A 6 -4.54 -4.65 -16.89
CA HIS A 6 -5.59 -4.37 -17.87
C HIS A 6 -5.10 -4.72 -19.27
N HIS A 7 -4.68 -5.96 -19.45
CA HIS A 7 -4.99 -6.63 -20.71
C HIS A 7 -6.50 -6.85 -20.77
N PRO A 8 -7.10 -6.82 -21.97
CA PRO A 8 -8.55 -6.88 -22.11
C PRO A 8 -9.07 -8.09 -21.35
N GLU A 9 -10.22 -7.93 -20.70
CA GLU A 9 -10.91 -8.93 -19.86
C GLU A 9 -11.09 -10.31 -20.54
N GLU A 10 -10.76 -10.44 -21.83
CA GLU A 10 -10.82 -11.64 -22.65
C GLU A 10 -9.79 -12.73 -22.28
N GLU A 11 -8.62 -12.42 -21.68
CA GLU A 11 -7.60 -13.46 -21.37
C GLU A 11 -7.66 -14.02 -19.93
N LEU A 12 -8.31 -13.32 -18.99
CA LEU A 12 -8.46 -13.80 -17.62
C LEU A 12 -9.80 -14.53 -17.48
N GLY A 13 -9.76 -15.85 -17.70
CA GLY A 13 -10.92 -16.72 -17.60
C GLY A 13 -11.79 -16.45 -16.36
N LYS A 14 -13.12 -16.52 -16.55
CA LYS A 14 -14.23 -16.16 -15.63
C LYS A 14 -14.20 -16.78 -14.21
N ASN A 15 -13.17 -17.54 -13.85
CA ASN A 15 -13.04 -18.32 -12.63
C ASN A 15 -11.99 -17.81 -11.63
N GLN A 16 -11.29 -16.69 -11.91
CA GLN A 16 -10.38 -16.09 -10.94
C GLN A 16 -11.09 -14.98 -10.17
N GLY A 17 -11.02 -15.02 -8.84
CA GLY A 17 -11.49 -13.92 -7.99
C GLY A 17 -10.80 -12.61 -8.36
N PRO A 18 -11.35 -11.45 -7.95
CA PRO A 18 -10.79 -10.16 -8.32
C PRO A 18 -9.30 -10.11 -7.91
N SER A 19 -8.43 -9.88 -8.88
CA SER A 19 -7.00 -9.69 -8.59
C SER A 19 -6.84 -8.49 -7.66
N LEU A 20 -5.83 -8.50 -6.80
CA LEU A 20 -5.55 -7.38 -5.90
C LEU A 20 -5.54 -6.06 -6.68
N LEU A 21 -4.82 -6.03 -7.80
CA LEU A 21 -4.74 -4.86 -8.67
C LEU A 21 -6.08 -4.50 -9.31
N GLY A 22 -6.97 -5.45 -9.62
CA GLY A 22 -8.34 -5.15 -10.04
C GLY A 22 -9.13 -4.35 -8.99
N THR A 23 -8.86 -4.56 -7.70
CA THR A 23 -9.46 -3.75 -6.61
C THR A 23 -8.76 -2.41 -6.38
N LEU A 24 -7.49 -2.30 -6.76
CA LEU A 24 -6.67 -1.10 -6.56
C LEU A 24 -6.70 -0.15 -7.76
N CYS A 25 -7.29 -0.55 -8.88
CA CYS A 25 -7.36 0.29 -10.08
C CYS A 25 -8.66 1.10 -10.18
N THR A 26 -8.58 2.18 -10.96
CA THR A 26 -9.72 2.96 -11.45
C THR A 26 -9.56 3.13 -12.96
N GLY A 27 -10.35 2.39 -13.73
CA GLY A 27 -10.12 2.23 -15.16
C GLY A 27 -8.73 1.64 -15.42
N PRO A 28 -7.99 2.06 -16.47
CA PRO A 28 -6.70 1.47 -16.80
C PRO A 28 -5.57 1.86 -15.83
N TYR A 29 -5.82 2.72 -14.84
CA TYR A 29 -4.80 3.30 -13.97
C TYR A 29 -4.83 2.71 -12.56
N LEU A 30 -3.65 2.50 -11.98
CA LEU A 30 -3.54 2.22 -10.55
C LEU A 30 -4.01 3.44 -9.76
N ASP A 31 -4.99 3.24 -8.88
CA ASP A 31 -5.57 4.30 -8.06
C ASP A 31 -4.75 4.44 -6.77
N MET A 32 -4.14 5.60 -6.64
CA MET A 32 -3.28 5.95 -5.51
C MET A 32 -3.98 5.88 -4.17
N GLU A 33 -5.21 6.39 -4.08
CA GLU A 33 -5.92 6.48 -2.82
C GLU A 33 -6.39 5.09 -2.38
N LYS A 34 -6.89 4.27 -3.32
CA LYS A 34 -7.21 2.86 -3.04
C LYS A 34 -5.96 2.08 -2.61
N THR A 35 -4.84 2.26 -3.32
CA THR A 35 -3.56 1.61 -3.01
C THR A 35 -3.04 2.01 -1.64
N THR A 36 -3.04 3.31 -1.33
CA THR A 36 -2.60 3.83 -0.03
C THR A 36 -3.48 3.31 1.12
N ARG A 37 -4.80 3.32 0.95
CA ARG A 37 -5.74 2.78 1.95
C ARG A 37 -5.57 1.28 2.16
N TRP A 38 -5.41 0.52 1.07
CA TRP A 38 -5.12 -0.90 1.15
C TRP A 38 -3.83 -1.17 1.92
N PHE A 39 -2.76 -0.40 1.63
CA PHE A 39 -1.50 -0.52 2.33
C PHE A 39 -1.62 -0.16 3.82
N HIS A 40 -2.42 0.85 4.18
CA HIS A 40 -2.71 1.18 5.59
C HIS A 40 -3.34 0.00 6.33
N ILE A 41 -4.28 -0.71 5.69
CA ILE A 41 -4.91 -1.92 6.25
C ILE A 41 -3.88 -3.03 6.39
N LEU A 42 -3.07 -3.27 5.36
CA LEU A 42 -2.02 -4.29 5.36
C LEU A 42 -1.02 -4.05 6.49
N VAL A 43 -0.52 -2.82 6.66
CA VAL A 43 0.43 -2.49 7.73
C VAL A 43 -0.17 -2.74 9.11
N LYS A 44 -1.43 -2.37 9.35
CA LYS A 44 -2.11 -2.66 10.62
C LYS A 44 -2.23 -4.17 10.86
N ALA A 45 -2.63 -4.93 9.83
CA ALA A 45 -2.77 -6.37 9.91
C ALA A 45 -1.43 -7.07 10.12
N ALA A 46 -0.36 -6.62 9.47
CA ALA A 46 0.98 -7.17 9.60
C ALA A 46 1.62 -6.81 10.95
N TRP A 47 1.33 -5.63 11.50
CA TRP A 47 1.94 -5.13 12.74
C TRP A 47 1.81 -6.12 13.90
N VAL A 48 0.64 -6.74 14.06
CA VAL A 48 0.38 -7.66 15.18
C VAL A 48 1.27 -8.91 15.17
N PHE A 49 1.88 -9.24 14.03
CA PHE A 49 2.78 -10.37 13.88
C PHE A 49 4.25 -10.00 14.10
N LEU A 50 4.58 -8.69 14.15
CA LEU A 50 5.94 -8.24 14.39
C LEU A 50 6.29 -8.30 15.89
N PRO A 51 7.52 -8.71 16.27
CA PRO A 51 7.95 -8.73 17.67
C PRO A 51 7.82 -7.37 18.36
N TRP A 52 7.96 -6.30 17.58
CA TRP A 52 7.91 -4.91 18.04
C TRP A 52 6.53 -4.48 18.54
N SER A 53 5.46 -5.14 18.09
CA SER A 53 4.08 -4.83 18.51
C SER A 53 3.82 -5.00 20.01
N ARG A 54 4.61 -5.85 20.67
CA ARG A 54 4.53 -6.07 22.13
C ARG A 54 5.07 -4.89 22.94
N HIS A 55 5.94 -4.09 22.35
CA HIS A 55 6.68 -3.03 23.05
C HIS A 55 6.31 -1.63 22.57
N CYS A 56 5.66 -1.52 21.41
CA CYS A 56 5.21 -0.25 20.85
C CYS A 56 3.82 -0.35 20.26
N ARG A 57 3.05 0.72 20.48
CA ARG A 57 1.77 0.94 19.83
C ARG A 57 2.01 1.60 18.47
N LEU A 58 1.37 1.05 17.45
CA LEU A 58 1.29 1.64 16.11
C LEU A 58 -0.05 2.38 15.95
N THR A 59 0.02 3.62 15.47
CA THR A 59 -1.13 4.36 14.95
C THR A 59 -0.84 4.74 13.50
N VAL A 60 -1.72 4.35 12.57
CA VAL A 60 -1.65 4.83 11.19
C VAL A 60 -2.42 6.14 11.10
N LEU A 61 -1.74 7.19 10.66
CA LEU A 61 -2.32 8.53 10.50
C LEU A 61 -2.99 8.67 9.13
N PRO A 62 -4.09 9.45 9.02
CA PRO A 62 -4.76 9.69 7.75
C PRO A 62 -3.83 10.41 6.77
N SER A 63 -3.65 9.83 5.59
CA SER A 63 -2.96 10.42 4.45
C SER A 63 -3.48 9.75 3.17
N ARG A 64 -3.58 10.52 2.09
CA ARG A 64 -4.06 10.03 0.78
C ARG A 64 -2.94 9.53 -0.13
N ARG A 65 -1.73 10.07 0.06
CA ARG A 65 -0.57 9.94 -0.84
C ARG A 65 0.58 9.15 -0.21
N SER A 66 0.54 8.98 1.11
CA SER A 66 1.61 8.32 1.87
C SER A 66 1.04 7.47 3.00
N CYS A 67 1.86 6.58 3.53
CA CYS A 67 1.57 5.86 4.77
C CYS A 67 2.35 6.49 5.92
N LYS A 68 1.63 7.18 6.80
CA LYS A 68 2.21 7.82 7.99
C LYS A 68 1.97 6.94 9.20
N LEU A 69 3.05 6.43 9.79
CA LEU A 69 3.03 5.58 10.96
C LEU A 69 3.55 6.36 12.17
N TRP A 70 2.74 6.42 13.22
CA TRP A 70 3.13 6.95 14.50
C TRP A 70 3.35 5.79 15.47
N LEU A 71 4.59 5.62 15.90
CA LEU A 71 4.97 4.62 16.90
C LEU A 71 5.10 5.30 18.26
N THR A 72 4.61 4.64 19.30
CA THR A 72 4.78 5.08 20.69
C THR A 72 5.17 3.89 21.54
N ASN A 73 6.28 4.00 22.25
CA ASN A 73 6.76 2.93 23.15
C ASN A 73 6.26 3.13 24.60
N ALA A 74 6.63 2.21 25.49
CA ALA A 74 6.26 2.28 26.91
C ALA A 74 6.83 3.51 27.63
N SER A 75 7.97 4.06 27.19
CA SER A 75 8.57 5.27 27.74
C SER A 75 7.98 6.57 27.16
N GLN A 76 6.85 6.49 26.43
CA GLN A 76 6.21 7.60 25.74
C GLN A 76 7.09 8.28 24.67
N SER A 77 8.18 7.64 24.28
CA SER A 77 8.99 8.09 23.15
C SER A 77 8.24 7.78 21.85
N THR A 78 8.23 8.77 20.95
CA THR A 78 7.48 8.68 19.70
C THR A 78 8.42 8.68 18.49
N LEU A 79 7.99 7.99 17.44
CA LEU A 79 8.65 8.00 16.14
C LEU A 79 7.59 8.13 15.05
N LEU A 80 7.75 9.11 14.16
CA LEU A 80 6.94 9.27 12.97
C LEU A 80 7.72 8.73 11.78
N ILE A 81 7.12 7.79 11.05
CA ILE A 81 7.65 7.23 9.81
C ILE A 81 6.69 7.60 8.69
N GLU A 82 7.20 8.16 7.60
CA GLU A 82 6.43 8.40 6.39
C GLU A 82 6.98 7.52 5.26
N MET A 83 6.11 6.69 4.70
CA MET A 83 6.42 5.83 3.55
C MET A 83 5.67 6.34 2.33
N VAL A 84 6.40 6.54 1.24
CA VAL A 84 5.84 6.86 -0.07
C VAL A 84 5.82 5.58 -0.91
N LEU A 85 4.69 5.29 -1.52
CA LEU A 85 4.54 4.15 -2.40
C LEU A 85 5.03 4.53 -3.79
N GLY A 86 5.90 3.71 -4.37
CA GLY A 86 6.39 3.88 -5.73
C GLY A 86 6.15 2.60 -6.53
N VAL A 87 5.95 2.74 -7.84
CA VAL A 87 5.93 1.62 -8.77
C VAL A 87 7.08 1.77 -9.74
N GLN A 88 7.84 0.71 -9.91
CA GLN A 88 8.91 0.66 -10.91
C GLN A 88 8.29 0.54 -12.30
N GLN A 89 8.72 1.39 -13.23
CA GLN A 89 8.29 1.29 -14.62
C GLN A 89 9.29 0.43 -15.39
N ASP A 90 8.80 -0.72 -15.89
CA ASP A 90 9.59 -1.71 -16.63
C ASP A 90 10.84 -2.18 -15.87
N ASP A 91 11.90 -2.55 -16.59
CA ASP A 91 13.20 -2.97 -16.04
C ASP A 91 14.13 -1.76 -15.80
N SER A 92 13.58 -0.55 -15.76
CA SER A 92 14.36 0.65 -15.45
C SER A 92 14.52 0.79 -13.93
N ASP A 93 15.68 1.23 -13.45
CA ASP A 93 15.89 1.59 -12.03
C ASP A 93 15.09 2.86 -11.61
N THR A 94 14.11 3.28 -12.41
CA THR A 94 13.32 4.50 -12.19
C THR A 94 12.01 4.15 -11.51
N PHE A 95 11.86 4.65 -10.28
CA PHE A 95 10.62 4.54 -9.53
C PHE A 95 9.77 5.79 -9.77
N LEU A 96 8.52 5.59 -10.21
CA LEU A 96 7.53 6.64 -10.18
C LEU A 96 6.98 6.73 -8.77
N SER A 97 7.27 7.84 -8.08
CA SER A 97 6.55 8.18 -6.86
C SER A 97 5.09 8.37 -7.21
N ILE A 98 4.22 7.68 -6.47
CA ILE A 98 2.79 7.93 -6.54
C ILE A 98 2.55 9.26 -5.79
N GLU A 99 2.78 10.40 -6.46
CA GLU A 99 2.62 11.75 -5.87
C GLU A 99 1.17 12.22 -5.84
#